data_AF-A0A450Z0I1-F1
#
_entry.id   AF-A0A450Z0I1-F1
#
_cell.length_a   1.000
_cell.length_b   1.000
_cell.length_c   1.000
_cell.angle_alpha   90.00
_cell.angle_beta   90.00
_cell.angle_gamma   90.00
#
_symmetry.space_group_name_H-M   'P 1'
#
loop_
_entity.id
_entity.type
_entity.pdbx_description
1 polymer ?
#
loop_
_entity_poly.entity_id
_entity_poly.type
_entity_poly.pdbx_seq_one_letter_code
_entity_poly.pdbx_strand_id
1 'polypeptide(L)' 'MSPMTKSFIHDIYSFAKQEGVDIVSFDKGQSKDEVTQRYLAKFSAQEGVLYIGKAQEKFNTFRTSKKFSTDT' A
#
# COMPACT_ATOMS: atom_id res chain seq x y z
N MET A 1 7.03 0.91 18.74
CA MET A 1 7.19 1.01 17.28
C MET A 1 6.47 2.27 16.80
N SER A 2 7.13 3.05 15.95
CA SER A 2 7.38 4.49 16.12
C SER A 2 6.27 5.46 15.66
N PRO A 3 6.14 6.66 16.28
CA PRO A 3 5.12 7.67 15.96
C PRO A 3 5.22 8.27 14.54
N MET A 4 6.40 8.28 13.92
CA MET A 4 6.60 8.76 12.54
C MET A 4 5.69 8.04 11.53
N THR A 5 5.47 6.74 11.71
CA THR A 5 4.66 5.94 10.79
C THR A 5 3.17 6.31 10.88
N LYS A 6 2.69 6.76 12.05
CA LYS A 6 1.28 7.14 12.23
C LYS A 6 0.97 8.50 11.61
N SER A 7 1.84 9.50 11.78
CA SER A 7 1.66 10.81 11.17
C SER A 7 1.61 10.70 9.65
N PHE A 8 2.57 9.98 9.06
CA PHE A 8 2.62 9.77 7.63
C PHE A 8 1.36 9.09 7.08
N ILE A 9 0.85 8.07 7.78
CA ILE A 9 -0.42 7.43 7.41
C ILE A 9 -1.56 8.46 7.47
N HIS A 10 -1.64 9.26 8.52
CA HIS A 10 -2.66 10.29 8.67
C HIS A 10 -2.60 11.33 7.53
N ASP A 11 -1.40 11.76 7.13
CA ASP A 11 -1.20 12.70 6.02
C ASP A 11 -1.69 12.12 4.69
N ILE A 12 -1.45 10.83 4.43
CA ILE A 12 -2.00 10.14 3.24
C ILE A 12 -3.52 10.14 3.25
N TYR A 13 -4.16 9.81 4.38
CA TYR A 13 -5.62 9.84 4.49
C TYR A 13 -6.19 11.25 4.34
N SER A 14 -5.51 12.26 4.88
CA SER A 14 -5.90 13.66 4.73
C SER A 14 -5.82 14.12 3.28
N PHE A 15 -4.73 13.81 2.60
CA PHE A 15 -4.55 14.10 1.17
C PHE A 15 -5.62 13.40 0.32
N ALA A 16 -5.86 12.12 0.55
CA ALA A 16 -6.90 11.36 -0.15
C ALA A 16 -8.29 12.00 0.00
N LYS A 17 -8.63 12.46 1.21
CA LYS A 17 -9.90 13.15 1.48
C LYS A 17 -9.99 14.53 0.81
N GLN A 18 -8.88 15.29 0.78
CA GLN A 18 -8.84 16.62 0.18
C GLN A 18 -8.97 16.56 -1.34
N GLU A 19 -8.25 15.63 -1.98
CA GLU A 19 -8.22 15.49 -3.44
C GLU A 19 -9.32 14.57 -3.98
N GLY A 20 -10.13 13.95 -3.10
CA GLY A 20 -11.19 13.01 -3.50
C GLY A 20 -10.67 11.71 -4.10
N VAL A 21 -9.46 11.30 -3.72
CA VAL A 21 -8.78 10.11 -4.23
C VAL A 21 -9.10 8.90 -3.35
N ASP A 22 -9.50 7.79 -3.97
CA ASP A 22 -9.81 6.55 -3.22
C ASP A 22 -8.54 5.87 -2.68
N ILE A 23 -8.62 5.36 -1.45
CA ILE A 23 -7.60 4.45 -0.89
C ILE A 23 -8.08 3.01 -1.05
N VAL A 24 -7.43 2.26 -1.93
CA VAL A 24 -7.80 0.88 -2.27
C VAL A 24 -6.89 -0.08 -1.52
N SER A 25 -7.47 -0.96 -0.71
CA SER A 25 -6.72 -2.09 -0.13
C SER A 25 -6.68 -3.24 -1.13
N PHE A 26 -5.48 -3.71 -1.47
CA PHE A 26 -5.35 -4.85 -2.37
C PHE A 26 -5.52 -6.16 -1.59
N ASP A 27 -6.49 -6.97 -2.01
CA ASP A 27 -6.68 -8.32 -1.49
C ASP A 27 -5.65 -9.30 -2.05
N LYS A 28 -5.44 -10.41 -1.33
CA LYS A 28 -4.48 -11.45 -1.74
C LYS A 28 -4.91 -12.05 -3.09
N GLY A 29 -4.10 -11.82 -4.13
CA GLY A 29 -4.36 -12.32 -5.49
C GLY A 29 -5.05 -11.30 -6.40
N GLN A 30 -5.29 -10.07 -5.92
CA GLN A 30 -5.81 -8.99 -6.74
C GLN A 30 -4.71 -8.41 -7.62
N SER A 31 -4.89 -8.45 -8.95
CA SER A 31 -3.98 -7.83 -9.90
C SER A 31 -4.10 -6.31 -9.83
N LYS A 32 -2.97 -5.64 -9.60
CA LYS A 32 -2.89 -4.17 -9.61
C LYS A 32 -3.36 -3.58 -10.95
N ASP A 33 -3.04 -4.26 -12.06
CA ASP A 33 -3.46 -3.85 -13.40
C ASP A 33 -4.97 -3.84 -13.57
N GLU A 34 -5.69 -4.89 -13.18
CA GLU A 34 -7.16 -4.95 -13.31
C GLU A 34 -7.87 -3.86 -12.50
N VAL A 35 -7.37 -3.57 -11.30
CA VAL A 35 -7.87 -2.47 -10.48
C VAL A 35 -7.62 -1.14 -11.18
N THR A 36 -6.39 -0.94 -11.68
CA THR A 36 -6.01 0.29 -12.38
C THR A 36 -6.86 0.52 -13.63
N GLN A 37 -7.14 -0.52 -14.41
CA GLN A 37 -8.01 -0.46 -15.59
C GLN A 37 -9.43 0.00 -15.25
N ARG A 38 -10.00 -0.48 -14.13
CA ARG A 38 -11.34 -0.03 -13.67
C ARG A 38 -11.37 1.44 -13.27
N TYR A 39 -10.29 1.93 -12.66
CA TYR A 39 -10.16 3.34 -12.30
C TYR A 39 -9.91 4.22 -13.53
N LEU A 40 -9.06 3.77 -14.45
CA LEU A 40 -8.80 4.45 -15.73
C LEU A 40 -10.08 4.60 -16.56
N ALA A 41 -10.91 3.56 -16.63
CA ALA A 41 -12.17 3.63 -17.36
C ALA A 41 -13.17 4.68 -16.82
N LYS A 42 -13.03 5.05 -15.53
CA LYS A 42 -13.86 6.08 -14.88
C LYS A 42 -13.21 7.46 -14.85
N PHE A 43 -11.94 7.56 -15.26
CA PHE A 43 -11.17 8.79 -15.19
C PHE A 43 -11.39 9.63 -16.44
N SER A 44 -11.86 10.86 -16.25
CA SER A 44 -12.23 11.76 -17.35
C SER A 44 -11.25 12.92 -17.55
N ALA A 45 -10.25 13.07 -16.69
CA ALA A 45 -9.24 14.11 -16.80
C ALA A 45 -8.02 13.65 -17.60
N GLN A 46 -7.23 14.60 -18.10
CA GLN A 46 -6.04 14.33 -18.90
C GLN A 46 -4.87 13.83 -18.03
N GLU A 47 -4.76 14.34 -16.80
CA GLU A 47 -3.72 13.99 -15.83
C GLU A 47 -4.31 14.01 -14.42
N GLY A 48 -3.78 13.18 -13.53
CA GLY A 48 -4.15 13.17 -12.11
C GLY A 48 -3.88 11.85 -11.42
N VAL A 49 -4.24 11.79 -10.13
CA VAL A 49 -4.09 10.60 -9.30
C VAL A 49 -5.36 9.77 -9.38
N LEU A 50 -5.25 8.51 -9.82
CA LEU A 50 -6.40 7.60 -9.95
C LEU A 50 -6.88 7.07 -8.61
N TYR A 51 -5.95 6.55 -7.80
CA TYR A 51 -6.20 5.99 -6.47
C TYR A 51 -4.87 5.80 -5.73
N ILE A 52 -4.93 5.66 -4.40
CA ILE A 52 -3.80 5.31 -3.54
C ILE A 52 -3.95 3.84 -3.15
N GLY A 53 -3.03 3.01 -3.64
CA GLY A 53 -3.05 1.57 -3.38
C GLY A 53 -2.33 1.19 -2.08
N LYS A 54 -3.05 0.63 -1.11
CA LYS A 54 -2.46 -0.03 0.06
C LYS A 54 -2.12 -1.47 -0.30
N ALA A 55 -0.89 -1.68 -0.75
CA ALA A 55 -0.32 -3.00 -0.98
C ALA A 55 0.62 -3.37 0.17
N GLN A 56 0.49 -4.58 0.69
CA GLN A 56 1.56 -5.22 1.44
C GLN A 56 2.32 -6.10 0.45
N GLU A 57 3.53 -5.70 0.07
CA GLU A 57 4.39 -6.57 -0.69
C GLU A 57 4.67 -7.82 0.16
N LYS A 58 4.11 -8.97 -0.24
CA LYS A 58 4.52 -10.25 0.31
C LYS A 58 5.86 -10.61 -0.31
N PHE A 59 6.93 -10.07 0.26
CA PHE A 59 8.23 -10.68 0.06
C PHE A 59 8.22 -12.03 0.79
N ASN A 60 8.41 -13.14 0.06
CA ASN A 60 8.65 -14.45 0.69
C ASN A 60 10.02 -14.37 1.37
N THR A 61 10.05 -13.89 2.61
CA THR A 61 11.27 -13.84 3.41
C THR A 61 11.74 -15.26 3.66
N PHE A 62 13.01 -15.58 3.39
CA PHE A 62 13.61 -16.83 3.83
C PHE A 62 13.48 -16.95 5.35
N ARG A 63 13.10 -18.13 5.85
CA ARG A 63 12.98 -18.41 7.28
C ARG A 63 14.34 -18.19 7.96
N THR A 64 14.49 -17.08 8.68
CA THR A 64 15.69 -16.87 9.50
C THR A 64 15.54 -17.65 10.80
N SER A 65 16.22 -18.79 10.90
CA SER A 65 16.37 -19.49 12.18
C SER A 65 17.34 -18.70 13.06
N LYS A 66 16.88 -18.25 14.24
CA LYS A 66 17.79 -17.73 15.28
C LYS A 66 18.78 -18.85 15.63
N LYS A 67 20.06 -18.69 15.25
CA LYS A 67 21.13 -19.48 15.83
C LYS A 67 21.34 -18.98 17.26
N PHE A 68 20.92 -19.77 18.24
CA PHE A 68 21.44 -19.60 19.60
C PHE A 68 22.86 -20.17 19.59
N SER A 69 23.87 -19.32 19.79
CA SER A 69 25.19 -19.78 20.18
C SER A 69 25.09 -20.33 21.59
N THR A 70 25.09 -21.65 21.73
CA THR A 70 25.51 -22.29 22.98
C THR A 70 27.01 -22.12 23.08
N ASP A 71 27.43 -20.96 23.58
CA ASP A 71 28.76 -20.80 24.15
C ASP A 71 28.71 -21.49 25.52
N THR A 72 29.46 -22.58 25.65
CA THR A 72 29.75 -23.30 26.90
C THR A 72 31.26 -23.37 27.01
#